data_AF-A0A356U1D5-F1
#
_entry.id   AF-A0A356U1D5-F1
#
_cell.length_a   1.000
_cell.length_b   1.000
_cell.length_c   1.000
_cell.angle_alpha   90.00
_cell.angle_beta   90.00
_cell.angle_gamma   90.00
#
_symmetry.space_group_name_H-M   'P 1'
#
loop_
_entity.id
_entity.type
_entity.pdbx_description
1 polymer ?
#
loop_
_entity_poly.entity_id
_entity_poly.type
_entity_poly.pdbx_seq_one_letter_code
_entity_poly.pdbx_strand_id
1 'polypeptide(L)' 'MTNDDSIFAASGNLTVRLARGAEEITAAQRLRYEVFYEEMAAKPDDMAAQSRLDRDPYDDVCDHLL' A
#
# COMPACT_ATOMS: atom_id res chain seq x y z
N MET A 1 -8.41 -8.24 -22.92
CA MET A 1 -7.65 -7.86 -21.71
C MET A 1 -7.38 -6.37 -21.81
N THR A 2 -8.28 -5.55 -21.29
CA THR A 2 -8.11 -4.09 -21.27
C THR A 2 -7.20 -3.76 -20.09
N ASN A 3 -5.95 -3.43 -20.40
CA ASN A 3 -4.96 -2.91 -19.46
C ASN A 3 -5.40 -1.50 -19.06
N ASP A 4 -6.25 -1.38 -18.05
CA ASP A 4 -6.70 -0.06 -17.59
C ASP A 4 -5.68 0.52 -16.59
N ASP A 5 -4.43 0.76 -17.02
CA ASP A 5 -3.42 1.43 -16.20
C ASP A 5 -3.79 2.91 -15.97
N SER A 6 -5.05 3.20 -15.66
CA SER A 6 -5.56 4.53 -15.42
C SER A 6 -4.90 5.08 -14.17
N ILE A 7 -3.96 5.99 -14.39
CA ILE A 7 -3.43 6.87 -13.35
C ILE A 7 -4.61 7.76 -12.91
N PHE A 8 -5.00 7.67 -11.64
CA PHE A 8 -6.07 8.49 -11.06
C PHE A 8 -5.63 9.93 -10.81
N ALA A 9 -4.37 10.10 -10.43
CA ALA A 9 -3.80 11.41 -10.14
C ALA A 9 -2.30 11.43 -10.40
N ALA A 10 -1.77 12.60 -10.75
CA ALA A 10 -0.34 12.84 -10.87
C ALA A 10 0.02 14.21 -10.27
N SER A 11 1.16 14.29 -9.60
CA SER A 11 1.70 15.52 -9.03
C SER A 11 3.22 15.48 -9.07
N GLY A 12 3.82 16.28 -9.96
CA GLY A 12 5.27 16.22 -10.21
C GLY A 12 5.70 14.83 -10.66
N ASN A 13 6.62 14.22 -9.90
CA ASN A 13 7.14 12.88 -10.17
C ASN A 13 6.34 11.75 -9.51
N LEU A 14 5.21 12.07 -8.89
CA LEU A 14 4.33 11.09 -8.25
C LEU A 14 3.11 10.83 -9.12
N THR A 15 2.76 9.57 -9.27
CA THR A 15 1.54 9.10 -9.94
C THR A 15 0.84 8.12 -9.02
N VAL A 16 -0.49 8.16 -8.99
CA VAL A 16 -1.32 7.29 -8.17
C VAL A 16 -2.17 6.43 -9.09
N ARG A 17 -2.17 5.12 -8.86
CA ARG A 17 -3.02 4.14 -9.56
C ARG A 17 -3.59 3.11 -8.60
N LEU A 18 -4.55 2.31 -9.04
CA LEU A 18 -4.98 1.12 -8.30
C LEU A 18 -3.93 0.01 -8.42
N ALA A 19 -3.70 -0.70 -7.32
CA ALA A 19 -2.92 -1.91 -7.27
C ALA A 19 -3.69 -3.07 -7.94
N ARG A 20 -2.95 -3.96 -8.60
CA ARG A 20 -3.46 -5.04 -9.44
C ARG A 20 -2.95 -6.37 -8.92
N GLY A 21 -3.76 -6.97 -8.06
CA GLY A 21 -3.49 -8.28 -7.50
C GLY A 21 -2.53 -8.25 -6.31
N ALA A 22 -2.20 -9.45 -5.82
CA ALA A 22 -1.60 -9.63 -4.51
C ALA A 22 -0.19 -9.04 -4.37
N GLU A 23 0.61 -9.03 -5.44
CA GLU A 23 1.99 -8.51 -5.39
C GLU A 23 2.00 -6.99 -5.17
N GLU A 24 1.15 -6.25 -5.88
CA GLU A 24 1.07 -4.81 -5.75
C GLU A 24 0.37 -4.37 -4.47
N ILE A 25 -0.63 -5.13 -4.01
CA ILE A 25 -1.22 -4.94 -2.68
C ILE A 25 -0.14 -5.10 -1.60
N THR A 26 0.70 -6.12 -1.72
CA THR A 26 1.82 -6.32 -0.79
C THR A 26 2.83 -5.17 -0.86
N ALA A 27 3.06 -4.61 -2.05
CA ALA A 27 3.92 -3.43 -2.22
C ALA A 27 3.33 -2.19 -1.54
N ALA A 28 2.02 -1.95 -1.69
CA ALA A 28 1.31 -0.86 -0.99
C ALA A 28 1.37 -1.02 0.53
N GLN A 29 1.14 -2.22 1.06
CA GLN A 29 1.24 -2.53 2.49
C GLN A 29 2.66 -2.32 3.04
N ARG A 30 3.69 -2.63 2.24
CA ARG A 30 5.09 -2.37 2.61
C ARG A 30 5.39 -0.86 2.66
N LEU A 31 4.95 -0.10 1.65
CA LEU A 31 5.12 1.35 1.62
C LEU A 31 4.45 2.01 2.83
N ARG A 32 3.22 1.59 3.16
CA ARG A 32 2.53 2.04 4.38
C ARG A 32 3.32 1.71 5.63
N TYR A 33 3.94 0.52 5.69
CA TYR A 33 4.76 0.14 6.83
C TYR A 33 5.96 1.09 7.02
N GLU A 34 6.71 1.34 5.94
CA GLU A 34 7.87 2.23 5.93
C GLU A 34 7.47 3.64 6.38
N VAL A 35 6.42 4.22 5.80
CA VAL A 35 5.96 5.57 6.16
C VAL A 35 5.43 5.62 7.59
N PHE A 36 4.47 4.76 7.97
CA PHE A 36 3.81 4.93 9.25
C PHE A 36 4.65 4.49 10.44
N TYR A 37 5.35 3.36 10.33
CA TYR A 37 6.06 2.79 11.48
C TYR A 37 7.53 3.22 11.51
N GLU A 38 8.22 3.25 10.36
CA GLU A 38 9.63 3.61 10.32
C GLU A 38 9.85 5.12 10.33
N GLU A 39 9.05 5.89 9.57
CA GLU A 39 9.20 7.36 9.50
C GLU A 39 8.33 8.12 10.51
N MET A 40 7.07 7.72 10.68
CA MET A 40 6.09 8.45 11.51
C MET A 40 5.89 7.89 12.94
N ALA A 41 6.71 6.91 13.34
CA ALA A 41 6.74 6.35 14.69
C ALA A 41 5.40 5.75 15.20
N ALA A 42 4.57 5.22 14.30
CA ALA A 42 3.48 4.34 14.68
C ALA A 42 4.02 3.08 15.39
N LYS A 43 3.21 2.48 16.26
CA LYS A 43 3.60 1.30 17.04
C LYS A 43 3.08 0.04 16.36
N PRO A 44 3.95 -0.84 15.84
CA PRO A 44 3.49 -2.08 15.22
C PRO A 44 3.06 -3.07 16.31
N ASP A 45 2.05 -3.88 16.00
CA ASP A 45 1.82 -5.12 16.72
C ASP A 45 2.87 -6.18 16.31
N ASP A 46 2.83 -7.34 16.98
CA ASP A 46 3.82 -8.41 16.73
C ASP A 46 3.80 -8.90 15.28
N MET A 47 2.61 -8.93 14.64
CA MET A 47 2.46 -9.42 13.27
C MET A 47 2.99 -8.41 12.24
N ALA A 48 2.66 -7.13 12.41
CA ALA A 48 3.17 -6.04 11.57
C ALA A 48 4.70 -5.93 11.71
N ALA A 49 5.23 -6.02 12.93
CA ALA A 49 6.67 -5.98 13.19
C ALA A 49 7.42 -7.16 12.52
N GLN A 50 6.83 -8.36 12.55
CA GLN A 50 7.46 -9.55 11.95
C GLN A 50 7.38 -9.55 10.42
N SER A 51 6.23 -9.20 9.85
CA SER A 51 6.02 -9.22 8.40
C SER A 51 6.57 -8.00 7.67
N ARG A 52 6.73 -6.88 8.39
CA ARG A 52 7.00 -5.55 7.84
C ARG A 52 6.00 -5.14 6.76
N LEU A 53 4.74 -5.46 7.02
CA LEU A 53 3.60 -5.09 6.19
C LEU A 53 2.53 -4.50 7.10
N ASP A 54 2.00 -3.35 6.71
CA ASP A 54 0.86 -2.73 7.37
C ASP A 54 -0.43 -3.36 6.82
N ARG A 55 -0.74 -4.56 7.31
CA ARG A 55 -1.98 -5.28 6.98
C ARG A 55 -3.07 -4.93 7.98
N ASP A 56 -4.22 -4.51 7.48
CA ASP A 56 -5.36 -4.19 8.35
C ASP A 56 -6.70 -4.79 7.86
N PRO A 57 -7.76 -4.80 8.69
CA PRO A 57 -9.05 -5.40 8.32
C PRO A 57 -9.77 -4.72 7.14
N TYR A 58 -9.35 -3.53 6.72
CA TYR A 58 -9.94 -2.81 5.59
C TYR A 58 -9.33 -3.24 4.26
N ASP A 59 -8.16 -3.90 4.26
CA ASP A 59 -7.49 -4.37 3.06
C ASP A 59 -8.37 -5.32 2.22
N ASP A 60 -9.33 -6.02 2.84
CA ASP A 60 -10.26 -6.95 2.19
C ASP A 60 -11.45 -6.26 1.52
N VAL A 61 -11.74 -5.00 1.86
CA VAL A 61 -12.93 -4.26 1.41
C VAL A 61 -12.62 -2.99 0.65
N CYS A 62 -11.37 -2.53 0.69
CA CYS A 62 -10.90 -1.34 0.01
C CYS A 62 -9.99 -1.70 -1.17
N ASP A 63 -10.09 -0.92 -2.25
CA ASP A 63 -9.07 -0.93 -3.28
C ASP A 63 -7.76 -0.31 -2.74
N HIS A 64 -6.63 -0.83 -3.20
CA HIS A 64 -5.31 -0.38 -2.77
C HIS A 64 -4.72 0.61 -3.77
N LEU A 65 -4.14 1.70 -3.28
CA LEU A 65 -3.44 2.67 -4.11
C LEU A 65 -1.93 2.40 -4.11
N LEU A 66 -1.30 2.64 -5.25
CA LEU A 66 0.15 2.59 -5.45
C LEU A 66 0.64 3.90 -6.07
#